data_AF-A0A4U7D8I2-F1
#
_entry.id   AF-A0A4U7D8I2-F1
#
_cell.length_a   1.000
_cell.length_b   1.000
_cell.length_c   1.000
_cell.angle_alpha   90.00
_cell.angle_beta   90.00
_cell.angle_gamma   90.00
#
_symmetry.space_group_name_H-M   'P 1'
#
loop_
_entity.id
_entity.type
_entity.pdbx_description
1 polymer ?
#
loop_
_entity_poly.entity_id
_entity_poly.type
_entity_poly.pdbx_seq_one_letter_code
_entity_poly.pdbx_strand_id
1 'polypeptide(L)' 'MARETWATRAGFILAAVGSAVGLGNVWRFPFITGQYGGSSFLITYLAFVALIGFPAILVEFVIGR' A
#
# COMPACT_ATOMS: atom_id res chain seq x y z
N MET A 1 31.81 -1.61 6.13
CA MET A 1 30.97 -1.25 4.97
C MET A 1 29.97 -0.21 5.43
N ALA A 2 30.00 1.00 4.87
CA ALA A 2 28.97 2.01 5.12
C ALA A 2 27.75 1.68 4.26
N ARG A 3 26.54 1.70 4.85
CA ARG A 3 25.29 1.48 4.12
C ARG A 3 24.92 2.78 3.40
N GLU A 4 24.84 2.72 2.07
CA GLU A 4 24.29 3.81 1.24
C GLU A 4 22.89 4.17 1.77
N THR A 5 22.68 5.45 2.06
CA THR A 5 21.42 5.97 2.62
C THR A 5 20.76 6.88 1.60
N TRP A 6 19.43 6.86 1.55
CA TRP A 6 18.66 7.72 0.65
C TRP A 6 19.00 9.20 0.86
N ALA A 7 19.28 9.90 -0.24
CA ALA A 7 19.64 11.32 -0.22
C ALA A 7 18.50 12.21 0.31
N THR A 8 17.23 11.83 0.08
CA THR A 8 16.06 12.55 0.61
C THR A 8 14.97 11.60 1.08
N ARG A 9 14.27 11.97 2.16
CA ARG A 9 13.07 11.25 2.64
C ARG A 9 11.96 11.21 1.60
N ALA A 10 11.81 12.29 0.83
CA ALA A 10 10.84 12.36 -0.26
C ALA A 10 11.14 11.34 -1.35
N GLY A 11 12.40 11.19 -1.76
CA GLY A 11 12.81 10.18 -2.74
C GLY A 11 12.52 8.75 -2.28
N PHE A 12 12.76 8.45 -0.99
CA PHE A 12 12.41 7.16 -0.40
C PHE A 12 10.90 6.89 -0.44
N ILE A 13 10.08 7.86 -0.01
CA ILE A 13 8.61 7.73 0.01
C ILE A 13 8.08 7.53 -1.41
N LEU A 14 8.56 8.30 -2.38
CA LEU A 14 8.12 8.20 -3.77
C LEU A 14 8.48 6.85 -4.40
N ALA A 15 9.68 6.31 -4.11
CA ALA A 15 10.07 4.98 -4.56
C ALA A 15 9.17 3.88 -3.95
N ALA A 16 8.87 3.97 -2.65
CA ALA A 16 7.98 3.04 -1.97
C ALA A 16 6.54 3.11 -2.51
N VAL A 17 6.01 4.32 -2.70
CA VAL A 17 4.67 4.52 -3.29
C VAL A 17 4.63 4.01 -4.73
N GLY A 18 5.66 4.28 -5.53
CA GLY A 18 5.76 3.76 -6.91
C GLY A 18 5.80 2.24 -6.99
N SER A 19 6.41 1.57 -5.99
CA SER A 19 6.39 0.11 -5.88
C SER A 19 5.03 -0.43 -5.43
N ALA A 20 4.31 0.31 -4.58
CA ALA A 20 3.04 -0.14 -4.00
C ALA A 20 1.84 0.10 -4.93
N VAL A 21 1.89 1.14 -5.78
CA VAL A 21 0.82 1.51 -6.70
C VAL A 21 1.07 0.89 -8.07
N GLY A 22 0.24 -0.07 -8.48
CA GLY A 22 0.32 -0.71 -9.80
C GLY A 22 -1.02 -0.74 -10.57
N LEU A 23 -1.03 -1.39 -11.73
CA LEU A 23 -2.22 -1.54 -12.60
C LEU A 23 -3.44 -2.12 -11.87
N GLY A 24 -3.21 -2.97 -10.87
CA GLY A 24 -4.28 -3.51 -10.02
C GLY A 24 -5.08 -2.44 -9.29
N ASN A 25 -4.44 -1.38 -8.79
CA ASN A 25 -5.12 -0.27 -8.13
C ASN A 25 -5.91 0.60 -9.13
N VAL A 26 -5.46 0.70 -10.38
CA VAL A 26 -6.07 1.56 -11.38
C VAL A 26 -7.28 0.90 -12.05
N TRP A 27 -7.22 -0.41 -12.33
CA TRP A 27 -8.28 -1.10 -13.07
C TRP A 27 -9.06 -2.13 -12.25
N ARG A 28 -8.36 -3.00 -11.51
CA ARG A 28 -9.02 -4.10 -10.79
C ARG A 28 -9.82 -3.59 -9.59
N PHE A 29 -9.27 -2.63 -8.85
CA PHE A 29 -9.94 -2.03 -7.70
C PHE A 29 -11.29 -1.38 -8.04
N PRO A 30 -11.42 -0.46 -9.03
CA PRO A 30 -12.71 0.12 -9.36
C PRO A 30 -13.69 -0.90 -9.94
N PHE A 31 -13.20 -1.88 -10.71
CA PHE A 31 -14.05 -2.93 -11.26
C PHE A 31 -14.66 -3.85 -10.18
N ILE A 32 -13.86 -4.24 -9.18
CA ILE A 32 -14.34 -5.03 -8.03
C ILE A 32 -15.28 -4.17 -7.18
N THR A 33 -14.90 -2.93 -6.87
CA THR A 33 -15.72 -2.02 -6.09
C THR A 33 -17.10 -1.84 -6.73
N GLY A 34 -17.16 -1.63 -8.06
CA GLY A 34 -18.41 -1.50 -8.79
C GLY A 34 -19.30 -2.76 -8.76
N GLN A 35 -18.71 -3.96 -8.76
CA GLN A 35 -19.47 -5.21 -8.69
C GLN A 35 -19.95 -5.58 -7.28
N TYR A 36 -19.17 -5.28 -6.24
CA TYR A 36 -19.45 -5.70 -4.87
C TYR A 36 -20.17 -4.62 -4.03
N GLY A 37 -21.09 -3.87 -4.65
CA GLY A 37 -21.92 -2.90 -3.92
C GLY A 37 -21.30 -1.50 -3.76
N GLY A 38 -20.31 -1.15 -4.58
CA GLY A 38 -19.80 0.21 -4.70
C GLY A 38 -19.20 0.73 -3.40
N SER A 39 -19.82 1.78 -2.86
CA SER A 39 -19.39 2.47 -1.63
C SER A 39 -19.40 1.57 -0.39
N SER A 40 -20.30 0.58 -0.33
CA SER A 40 -20.36 -0.34 0.81
C SER A 40 -19.12 -1.24 0.88
N PHE A 41 -18.57 -1.63 -0.28
CA PHE A 41 -17.32 -2.38 -0.35
C PHE A 41 -16.14 -1.57 0.20
N LEU A 42 -16.12 -0.25 -0.03
CA LEU A 42 -15.03 0.62 0.43
C LEU A 42 -14.88 0.60 1.96
N ILE A 43 -15.98 0.56 2.71
CA ILE A 43 -15.95 0.51 4.18
C ILE A 43 -15.24 -0.78 4.64
N THR A 44 -15.67 -1.92 4.10
CA THR A 44 -15.08 -3.22 4.41
C THR A 44 -13.61 -3.29 3.95
N TYR A 45 -13.32 -2.80 2.74
CA TYR A 45 -11.96 -2.72 2.20
C TYR A 45 -11.04 -1.91 3.11
N LEU A 46 -11.45 -0.71 3.54
CA LEU A 46 -10.67 0.14 4.43
C LEU A 46 -10.48 -0.51 5.81
N ALA A 47 -11.49 -1.21 6.34
CA ALA A 47 -11.36 -1.97 7.57
C ALA A 47 -10.27 -3.06 7.45
N PHE A 48 -10.27 -3.84 6.37
CA PHE A 48 -9.22 -4.84 6.14
C PHE A 48 -7.85 -4.23 5.86
N VAL A 49 -7.77 -3.09 5.16
CA VAL A 49 -6.53 -2.35 4.98
C VAL A 49 -5.96 -1.91 6.32
N ALA A 50 -6.79 -1.38 7.23
CA ALA A 50 -6.34 -0.94 8.54
C ALA A 50 -5.95 -2.11 9.46
N LEU A 51 -6.73 -3.19 9.46
CA LEU A 51 -6.56 -4.33 10.37
C LEU A 51 -5.53 -5.35 9.90
N ILE A 52 -5.27 -5.44 8.59
CA ILE A 52 -4.36 -6.45 8.01
C ILE A 52 -3.26 -5.77 7.20
N GLY A 53 -3.61 -4.92 6.23
CA GLY A 53 -2.63 -4.31 5.33
C GLY A 53 -1.60 -3.44 6.07
N PHE A 54 -2.06 -2.58 6.97
CA PHE A 54 -1.21 -1.71 7.76
C PHE A 54 -0.28 -2.48 8.71
N PRO A 55 -0.75 -3.42 9.57
CA PRO A 55 0.15 -4.19 10.41
C PRO A 55 1.09 -5.10 9.62
N ALA A 56 0.67 -5.67 8.49
CA ALA A 56 1.55 -6.47 7.63
C ALA A 56 2.74 -5.65 7.12
N ILE A 57 2.47 -4.46 6.57
CA ILE A 57 3.52 -3.54 6.12
C ILE A 57 4.42 -3.12 7.29
N LEU A 58 3.86 -2.83 8.46
CA LEU A 58 4.66 -2.50 9.65
C LEU A 58 5.61 -3.63 10.04
N VAL A 59 5.16 -4.89 9.97
CA VAL A 59 6.00 -6.07 10.24
C VAL A 59 7.12 -6.16 9.20
N GLU A 60 6.83 -5.99 7.92
CA GLU A 60 7.85 -5.96 6.86
C GLU A 60 8.88 -4.83 7.10
N PHE A 61 8.44 -3.64 7.51
CA PHE A 61 9.33 -2.54 7.87
C PHE A 61 10.19 -2.85 9.10
N VAL A 62 9.65 -3.57 10.10
CA VAL A 62 10.40 -3.98 11.31
C VAL A 62 11.45 -5.04 10.98
N ILE A 63 11.19 -5.93 10.03
CA ILE A 63 12.12 -6.99 9.62
C ILE A 63 13.16 -6.47 8.61
N GLY A 64 12.76 -5.63 7.67
CA GLY A 64 13.60 -5.19 6.54
C GLY A 64 14.54 -4.02 6.83
N ARG A 65 14.44 -3.40 8.00
CA ARG A 65 15.36 -2.37 8.51
C ARG A 65 16.72 -2.95 8.88
#